data_AF-A0A6P7MEM6-F1
#
_entry.id   AF-A0A6P7MEM6-F1
#
_cell.length_a   1.000
_cell.length_b   1.000
_cell.length_c   1.000
_cell.angle_alpha   90.00
_cell.angle_beta   90.00
_cell.angle_gamma   90.00
#
_symmetry.space_group_name_H-M   'P 1'
#
loop_
_entity.id
_entity.type
_entity.pdbx_description
1 polymer ?
#
loop_
_entity_poly.entity_id
_entity_poly.type
_entity_poly.pdbx_seq_one_letter_code
_entity_poly.pdbx_strand_id
1 'polypeptide(L)'
;MEQDANRTKRRSRRIFICVAVVLVVIFVLALVLGLSRRNQGANGFQSTFIERCEKFNGPDCQNIWKVFSQAYVRRDPCNVPMEAYNALMAAASIQPVCNRELFWSKTKQIVHAFTAKRDCYITMEDTLLGFMLDGLTWCGKENSSETFTSGCPGWSQCENNPVRSFWNRASAAFAEAACGDVTVMLNGSISTPFSPASIFGSIEIKRLNYRVRSLNVILVTQNNTGTDCSNASLKDLLDTLGAGISYSCRAVPEAQIQACSSDPKRTCGPCW
;
A
#
# COMPACT_ATOMS: atom_id res chain seq x y z
N MET A 1 38.10 6.93 67.24
CA MET A 1 37.82 7.56 65.93
C MET A 1 38.14 6.66 64.72
N GLU A 2 39.03 5.67 64.83
CA GLU A 2 39.48 4.87 63.67
C GLU A 2 38.50 3.75 63.23
N GLN A 3 37.68 3.24 64.15
CA GLN A 3 36.70 2.18 63.85
C GLN A 3 35.45 2.68 63.08
N ASP A 4 35.01 3.93 63.29
CA ASP A 4 33.86 4.51 62.58
C ASP A 4 34.18 4.88 61.13
N ALA A 5 35.42 5.33 60.85
CA ALA A 5 35.86 5.64 59.50
C ALA A 5 35.85 4.39 58.59
N ASN A 6 36.27 3.24 59.13
CA ASN A 6 36.36 1.99 58.37
C ASN A 6 34.96 1.36 58.11
N ARG A 7 34.02 1.52 59.05
CA ARG A 7 32.63 1.05 58.92
C ARG A 7 31.86 1.87 57.87
N THR A 8 32.09 3.18 57.82
CA THR A 8 31.50 4.11 56.85
C THR A 8 32.01 3.83 55.43
N LYS A 9 33.33 3.56 55.29
CA LYS A 9 33.96 3.19 54.01
C LYS A 9 33.44 1.86 53.46
N ARG A 10 33.24 0.85 54.32
CA ARG A 10 32.64 -0.45 53.95
C ARG A 10 31.17 -0.33 53.53
N ARG A 11 30.40 0.52 54.22
CA ARG A 11 28.97 0.78 53.93
C ARG A 11 28.81 1.53 52.61
N SER A 12 29.62 2.55 52.37
CA SER A 12 29.71 3.27 51.08
C SER A 12 30.07 2.33 49.93
N ARG A 13 31.09 1.47 50.10
CA ARG A 13 31.51 0.50 49.08
C ARG A 13 30.42 -0.52 48.76
N ARG A 14 29.65 -0.98 49.75
CA ARG A 14 28.49 -1.86 49.53
C ARG A 14 27.35 -1.16 48.79
N ILE A 15 27.08 0.10 49.10
CA ILE A 15 26.07 0.91 48.39
C ILE A 15 26.48 1.09 46.92
N PHE A 16 27.75 1.42 46.65
CA PHE A 16 28.27 1.53 45.29
C PHE A 16 28.15 0.22 44.50
N ILE A 17 28.46 -0.92 45.12
CA ILE A 17 28.30 -2.23 44.49
C ILE A 17 26.82 -2.52 44.19
N CYS A 18 25.90 -2.27 45.13
CA CYS A 18 24.47 -2.46 44.90
C CYS A 18 23.94 -1.57 43.76
N VAL A 19 24.32 -0.30 43.73
CA VAL A 19 23.92 0.63 42.66
C VAL A 19 24.47 0.16 41.31
N ALA A 20 25.74 -0.27 41.26
CA ALA A 20 26.33 -0.81 40.03
C ALA A 20 25.59 -2.06 39.54
N VAL A 21 25.25 -2.99 40.43
CA VAL A 21 24.49 -4.20 40.08
C VAL A 21 23.09 -3.84 39.54
N VAL A 22 22.39 -2.90 40.18
CA VAL A 22 21.06 -2.45 39.72
C VAL A 22 21.14 -1.82 38.33
N LEU A 23 22.13 -0.96 38.08
CA LEU A 23 22.32 -0.35 36.76
C LEU A 23 22.62 -1.39 35.68
N VAL A 24 23.42 -2.41 35.98
CA VAL A 24 23.69 -3.52 35.04
C VAL A 24 22.42 -4.32 34.76
N VAL A 25 21.61 -4.62 35.77
CA VAL A 25 20.34 -5.34 35.59
C VAL A 25 19.37 -4.54 34.72
N ILE A 26 19.24 -3.23 34.96
CA ILE A 26 18.39 -2.34 34.14
C ILE A 26 18.88 -2.32 32.69
N PHE A 27 20.19 -2.21 32.47
CA PHE A 27 20.78 -2.21 31.14
C PHE A 27 20.53 -3.54 30.40
N VAL A 28 20.72 -4.68 31.08
CA VAL A 28 20.44 -6.01 30.52
C VAL A 28 18.94 -6.15 30.20
N LEU A 29 18.04 -5.71 31.09
CA LEU A 29 16.60 -5.74 30.83
C LEU A 29 16.23 -4.86 29.63
N ALA A 30 16.80 -3.67 29.51
CA ALA A 30 16.57 -2.78 28.38
C ALA A 30 17.07 -3.40 27.06
N LEU A 31 18.23 -4.07 27.07
CA LEU A 31 18.75 -4.80 25.91
C LEU A 31 17.86 -5.98 25.53
N VAL A 32 17.43 -6.80 26.51
CA VAL A 32 16.56 -7.96 26.27
C VAL A 32 15.19 -7.54 25.74
N LEU A 33 14.60 -6.48 26.31
CA LEU A 33 13.34 -5.91 25.83
C LEU A 33 13.51 -5.29 24.43
N GLY A 34 14.61 -4.59 24.18
CA GLY A 34 14.93 -4.03 22.85
C GLY A 34 15.07 -5.12 21.79
N LEU A 35 15.81 -6.19 22.10
CA LEU A 35 16.00 -7.34 21.20
C LEU A 35 14.70 -8.12 20.99
N SER A 36 13.89 -8.33 22.02
CA SER A 36 12.60 -9.03 21.92
C SER A 36 11.61 -8.25 21.05
N ARG A 37 11.53 -6.93 21.23
CA ARG A 37 10.64 -6.05 20.45
C ARG A 37 11.08 -5.98 18.99
N ARG A 38 12.39 -5.99 18.73
CA ARG A 38 12.96 -6.05 17.38
C ARG A 38 12.70 -7.39 16.68
N ASN A 39 12.87 -8.52 17.38
CA ASN A 39 12.57 -9.85 16.84
C ASN A 39 11.08 -10.04 16.55
N GLN A 40 10.18 -9.48 17.37
CA GLN A 40 8.74 -9.51 17.09
C GLN A 40 8.36 -8.69 15.84
N GLY A 41 9.00 -7.55 15.60
CA GLY A 41 8.73 -6.72 14.41
C GLY A 41 9.11 -7.39 13.09
N ALA A 42 10.31 -7.99 13.03
CA ALA A 42 10.80 -8.66 11.82
C ALA A 42 10.08 -10.01 11.56
N ASN A 43 9.93 -10.85 12.58
CA ASN A 43 9.24 -12.15 12.44
C ASN A 43 7.72 -11.99 12.26
N GLY A 44 7.12 -10.98 12.89
CA GLY A 44 5.69 -10.72 12.79
C GLY A 44 5.27 -10.27 11.39
N PHE A 45 6.09 -9.48 10.72
CA PHE A 45 5.79 -9.02 9.36
C PHE A 45 5.83 -10.16 8.33
N GLN A 46 6.87 -11.00 8.36
CA GLN A 46 6.93 -12.19 7.50
C GLN A 46 5.74 -13.12 7.78
N SER A 47 5.41 -13.38 9.05
CA SER A 47 4.26 -14.20 9.42
C SER A 47 2.96 -13.63 8.85
N THR A 48 2.73 -12.33 8.99
CA THR A 48 1.53 -11.64 8.46
C THR A 48 1.47 -11.76 6.94
N PHE A 49 2.60 -11.62 6.25
CA PHE A 49 2.68 -11.75 4.79
C PHE A 49 2.29 -13.16 4.33
N ILE A 50 2.88 -14.20 4.96
CA ILE A 50 2.59 -15.60 4.63
C ILE A 50 1.13 -15.94 4.94
N GLU A 51 0.62 -15.55 6.11
CA GLU A 51 -0.78 -15.80 6.49
C GLU A 51 -1.77 -15.16 5.49
N ARG A 52 -1.52 -13.91 5.07
CA ARG A 52 -2.37 -13.26 4.07
C ARG A 52 -2.27 -13.92 2.70
N CYS A 53 -1.08 -14.37 2.31
CA CYS A 53 -0.88 -15.10 1.06
C CYS A 53 -1.69 -16.42 1.06
N GLU A 54 -1.58 -17.21 2.12
CA GLU A 54 -2.31 -18.46 2.28
C GLU A 54 -3.82 -18.23 2.32
N LYS A 55 -4.27 -17.19 3.02
CA LYS A 55 -5.69 -16.78 3.06
C LYS A 55 -6.25 -16.41 1.69
N PHE A 56 -5.42 -15.84 0.81
CA PHE A 56 -5.81 -15.54 -0.58
C PHE A 56 -5.71 -16.77 -1.49
N ASN A 57 -5.21 -17.91 -1.00
CA ASN A 57 -4.82 -19.08 -1.79
C ASN A 57 -3.69 -18.78 -2.78
N GLY A 58 -2.75 -17.93 -2.38
CA GLY A 58 -1.55 -17.63 -3.17
C GLY A 58 -0.65 -18.86 -3.33
N PRO A 59 -0.07 -19.09 -4.52
CA PRO A 59 0.84 -20.20 -4.74
C PRO A 59 2.22 -19.91 -4.13
N ASP A 60 2.86 -20.92 -3.57
CA ASP A 60 4.26 -20.87 -3.12
C ASP A 60 4.61 -19.59 -2.31
N CYS A 61 3.82 -19.32 -1.26
CA CYS A 61 3.91 -18.10 -0.45
C CYS A 61 5.32 -17.85 0.11
N GLN A 62 6.08 -18.91 0.40
CA GLN A 62 7.47 -18.80 0.85
C GLN A 62 8.40 -18.26 -0.24
N ASN A 63 8.24 -18.71 -1.48
CA ASN A 63 9.01 -18.16 -2.59
C ASN A 63 8.59 -16.72 -2.91
N ILE A 64 7.28 -16.42 -2.90
CA ILE A 64 6.79 -15.04 -3.08
C ILE A 64 7.41 -14.12 -2.02
N TRP A 65 7.43 -14.54 -0.75
CA TRP A 65 8.08 -13.79 0.33
C TRP A 65 9.58 -13.56 0.07
N LYS A 66 10.29 -14.61 -0.34
CA LYS A 66 11.73 -14.53 -0.66
C LYS A 66 11.99 -13.51 -1.76
N VAL A 67 11.21 -13.54 -2.84
CA VAL A 67 11.36 -12.59 -3.96
C VAL A 67 10.97 -11.18 -3.54
N PHE A 68 9.89 -11.02 -2.78
CA PHE A 68 9.43 -9.73 -2.26
C PHE A 68 10.49 -9.06 -1.37
N SER A 69 11.05 -9.80 -0.40
CA SER A 69 12.04 -9.25 0.54
C SER A 69 13.34 -8.82 -0.15
N GLN A 70 13.79 -9.56 -1.18
CA GLN A 70 14.98 -9.22 -1.98
C GLN A 70 14.94 -7.85 -2.64
N ALA A 71 13.74 -7.28 -2.86
CA ALA A 71 13.59 -5.97 -3.46
C ALA A 71 14.17 -4.85 -2.58
N TYR A 72 14.13 -4.99 -1.25
CA TYR A 72 14.46 -3.88 -0.33
C TYR A 72 15.46 -4.24 0.79
N VAL A 73 15.64 -5.51 1.16
CA VAL A 73 16.61 -5.86 2.21
C VAL A 73 18.03 -5.52 1.78
N ARG A 74 18.89 -5.13 2.74
CA ARG A 74 20.26 -4.67 2.52
C ARG A 74 20.40 -3.41 1.66
N ARG A 75 19.32 -2.67 1.42
CA ARG A 75 19.33 -1.41 0.67
C ARG A 75 19.05 -0.22 1.58
N ASP A 76 19.50 0.96 1.15
CA ASP A 76 19.04 2.22 1.69
C ASP A 76 17.51 2.32 1.51
N PRO A 77 16.72 2.55 2.58
CA PRO A 77 15.28 2.66 2.50
C PRO A 77 14.77 3.84 1.67
N CYS A 78 15.63 4.75 1.20
CA CYS A 78 15.31 5.79 0.23
C CYS A 78 15.85 5.55 -1.18
N ASN A 79 16.47 4.40 -1.43
CA ASN A 79 17.03 4.02 -2.73
C ASN A 79 16.57 2.62 -3.19
N VAL A 80 15.26 2.42 -3.19
CA VAL A 80 14.61 1.22 -3.73
C VAL A 80 13.71 1.64 -4.88
N PRO A 81 14.15 1.55 -6.15
CA PRO A 81 13.33 1.93 -7.30
C PRO A 81 12.20 0.91 -7.55
N MET A 82 11.16 1.31 -8.29
CA MET A 82 10.01 0.43 -8.57
C MET A 82 10.41 -0.86 -9.31
N GLU A 83 11.45 -0.81 -10.14
CA GLU A 83 12.01 -1.93 -10.90
C GLU A 83 12.57 -3.03 -9.98
N ALA A 84 12.92 -2.69 -8.73
CA ALA A 84 13.35 -3.68 -7.74
C ALA A 84 12.28 -4.76 -7.48
N TYR A 85 11.00 -4.43 -7.73
CA TYR A 85 9.87 -5.36 -7.58
C TYR A 85 9.49 -6.08 -8.88
N ASN A 86 10.25 -5.95 -9.97
CA ASN A 86 9.94 -6.65 -11.23
C ASN A 86 9.89 -8.17 -11.08
N ALA A 87 10.84 -8.75 -10.33
CA ALA A 87 10.85 -10.18 -10.07
C ALA A 87 9.62 -10.65 -9.28
N LEU A 88 9.11 -9.81 -8.37
CA LEU A 88 7.88 -10.09 -7.63
C LEU A 88 6.66 -10.13 -8.54
N MET A 89 6.55 -9.17 -9.47
CA MET A 89 5.45 -9.15 -10.46
C MET A 89 5.49 -10.37 -11.39
N ALA A 90 6.68 -10.92 -11.66
CA ALA A 90 6.82 -12.18 -12.39
C ALA A 90 6.45 -13.40 -11.54
N ALA A 91 6.80 -13.41 -10.26
CA ALA A 91 6.48 -14.52 -9.34
C ALA A 91 4.99 -14.59 -8.97
N ALA A 92 4.31 -13.45 -8.90
CA ALA A 92 2.91 -13.32 -8.53
C ALA A 92 2.16 -12.43 -9.55
N SER A 93 2.08 -12.90 -10.79
CA SER A 93 1.51 -12.13 -11.89
C SER A 93 0.01 -11.89 -11.73
N ILE A 94 -0.37 -10.62 -11.92
CA ILE A 94 -1.78 -10.20 -11.95
C ILE A 94 -2.40 -10.75 -13.23
N GLN A 95 -3.43 -11.57 -13.06
CA GLN A 95 -4.19 -12.11 -14.19
C GLN A 95 -5.23 -11.09 -14.67
N PRO A 96 -5.39 -10.90 -15.99
CA PRO A 96 -6.46 -10.06 -16.53
C PRO A 96 -7.84 -10.53 -16.11
N VAL A 97 -8.71 -9.61 -15.68
CA VAL A 97 -10.11 -9.89 -15.39
C VAL A 97 -10.97 -8.89 -16.17
N CYS A 98 -11.12 -9.15 -17.47
CA CYS A 98 -11.65 -8.16 -18.39
C CYS A 98 -13.02 -7.60 -18.00
N ASN A 99 -13.20 -6.30 -18.24
CA ASN A 99 -14.38 -5.50 -17.90
C ASN A 99 -14.61 -5.31 -16.39
N ARG A 100 -13.64 -5.68 -15.54
CA ARG A 100 -13.79 -5.62 -14.08
C ARG A 100 -12.75 -4.75 -13.39
N GLU A 101 -11.65 -4.34 -14.04
CA GLU A 101 -10.67 -3.48 -13.39
C GLU A 101 -11.25 -2.09 -13.07
N LEU A 102 -11.10 -1.70 -11.81
CA LEU A 102 -11.49 -0.41 -11.27
C LEU A 102 -10.29 0.27 -10.62
N PHE A 103 -9.86 1.37 -11.21
CA PHE A 103 -8.88 2.30 -10.66
C PHE A 103 -9.57 3.34 -9.79
N TRP A 104 -8.83 3.98 -8.90
CA TRP A 104 -9.39 4.99 -8.03
C TRP A 104 -8.37 6.05 -7.63
N SER A 105 -8.84 7.29 -7.42
CA SER A 105 -8.02 8.39 -6.94
C SER A 105 -8.80 9.25 -5.96
N LYS A 106 -8.32 9.30 -4.70
CA LYS A 106 -8.97 10.00 -3.58
C LYS A 106 -10.42 9.55 -3.30
N THR A 107 -10.73 8.29 -3.63
CA THR A 107 -12.05 7.65 -3.50
C THR A 107 -11.98 6.27 -2.82
N LYS A 108 -10.87 5.97 -2.11
CA LYS A 108 -10.59 4.69 -1.44
C LYS A 108 -11.81 4.12 -0.70
N GLN A 109 -12.41 4.94 0.16
CA GLN A 109 -13.49 4.51 1.06
C GLN A 109 -14.72 4.01 0.30
N ILE A 110 -15.25 4.80 -0.64
CA ILE A 110 -16.45 4.42 -1.39
C ILE A 110 -16.18 3.24 -2.34
N VAL A 111 -15.00 3.19 -2.95
CA VAL A 111 -14.60 2.12 -3.85
C VAL A 111 -14.53 0.78 -3.13
N HIS A 112 -13.82 0.70 -2.01
CA HIS A 112 -13.74 -0.57 -1.26
C HIS A 112 -15.04 -0.90 -0.54
N ALA A 113 -15.84 0.08 -0.13
CA ALA A 113 -17.19 -0.18 0.37
C ALA A 113 -18.08 -0.80 -0.71
N PHE A 114 -17.88 -0.43 -1.97
CA PHE A 114 -18.57 -1.03 -3.11
C PHE A 114 -18.08 -2.45 -3.38
N THR A 115 -16.78 -2.66 -3.60
CA THR A 115 -16.25 -3.97 -3.99
C THR A 115 -16.40 -5.02 -2.88
N ALA A 116 -16.39 -4.61 -1.61
CA ALA A 116 -16.68 -5.51 -0.48
C ALA A 116 -18.12 -6.05 -0.48
N LYS A 117 -19.08 -5.34 -1.11
CA LYS A 117 -20.49 -5.75 -1.19
C LYS A 117 -20.85 -6.38 -2.54
N ARG A 118 -20.03 -6.14 -3.58
CA ARG A 118 -20.39 -6.39 -4.98
C ARG A 118 -19.21 -7.01 -5.74
N ASP A 119 -19.38 -8.25 -6.18
CA ASP A 119 -18.39 -8.98 -7.00
C ASP A 119 -18.48 -8.60 -8.49
N CYS A 120 -18.37 -7.30 -8.79
CA CYS A 120 -18.46 -6.80 -10.16
C CYS A 120 -17.14 -6.22 -10.66
N TYR A 121 -16.43 -5.54 -9.77
CA TYR A 121 -15.17 -4.90 -10.06
C TYR A 121 -14.11 -5.40 -9.10
N ILE A 122 -12.86 -5.31 -9.53
CA ILE A 122 -11.70 -5.56 -8.70
C ILE A 122 -10.83 -4.30 -8.71
N THR A 123 -10.29 -3.94 -7.56
CA THR A 123 -9.20 -2.97 -7.48
C THR A 123 -7.86 -3.68 -7.40
N MET A 124 -6.78 -2.91 -7.37
CA MET A 124 -5.45 -3.44 -7.13
C MET A 124 -5.39 -4.20 -5.79
N GLU A 125 -6.02 -3.68 -4.74
CA GLU A 125 -6.09 -4.28 -3.40
C GLU A 125 -6.86 -5.61 -3.36
N ASP A 126 -7.70 -5.90 -4.36
CA ASP A 126 -8.40 -7.18 -4.50
C ASP A 126 -7.53 -8.26 -5.19
N THR A 127 -6.32 -7.90 -5.67
CA THR A 127 -5.34 -8.85 -6.21
C THR A 127 -4.50 -9.49 -5.10
N LEU A 128 -3.80 -10.60 -5.39
CA LEU A 128 -2.96 -11.31 -4.41
C LEU A 128 -1.96 -10.37 -3.70
N LEU A 129 -1.15 -9.64 -4.46
CA LEU A 129 -0.12 -8.75 -3.89
C LEU A 129 -0.75 -7.53 -3.21
N GLY A 130 -1.83 -6.99 -3.75
CA GLY A 130 -2.58 -5.90 -3.13
C GLY A 130 -3.15 -6.29 -1.77
N PHE A 131 -3.84 -7.43 -1.70
CA PHE A 131 -4.42 -7.97 -0.47
C PHE A 131 -3.35 -8.24 0.60
N MET A 132 -2.24 -8.84 0.20
CA MET A 132 -1.15 -9.16 1.11
C MET A 132 -0.53 -7.92 1.75
N LEU A 133 -0.37 -6.85 0.98
CA LEU A 133 0.43 -5.68 1.38
C LEU A 133 -0.40 -4.43 1.72
N ASP A 134 -1.73 -4.45 1.56
CA ASP A 134 -2.60 -3.32 1.92
C ASP A 134 -2.49 -2.99 3.41
N GLY A 135 -2.32 -1.69 3.68
CA GLY A 135 -2.14 -1.13 5.02
C GLY A 135 -0.82 -1.47 5.71
N LEU A 136 0.11 -2.17 5.04
CA LEU A 136 1.40 -2.52 5.63
C LEU A 136 2.50 -1.52 5.29
N THR A 137 3.50 -1.44 6.18
CA THR A 137 4.70 -0.62 6.00
C THR A 137 5.93 -1.48 6.22
N TRP A 138 6.91 -1.37 5.32
CA TRP A 138 8.17 -2.09 5.40
C TRP A 138 9.32 -1.28 4.81
N CYS A 139 10.54 -1.58 5.28
CA CYS A 139 11.75 -1.09 4.67
C CYS A 139 12.95 -1.98 5.04
N GLY A 140 14.03 -1.83 4.28
CA GLY A 140 15.32 -2.40 4.58
C GLY A 140 16.24 -1.41 5.28
N LYS A 141 17.45 -1.86 5.58
CA LYS A 141 18.56 -1.03 5.99
C LYS A 141 19.82 -1.58 5.36
N GLU A 142 20.74 -0.69 4.98
CA GLU A 142 22.06 -1.10 4.51
C GLU A 142 22.72 -2.08 5.49
N ASN A 143 23.39 -3.09 4.95
CA ASN A 143 24.07 -4.14 5.71
C ASN A 143 23.16 -4.97 6.63
N SER A 144 21.84 -4.92 6.47
CA SER A 144 20.89 -5.74 7.23
C SER A 144 19.98 -6.54 6.30
N SER A 145 19.85 -7.85 6.58
CA SER A 145 18.85 -8.70 5.92
C SER A 145 17.48 -8.69 6.61
N GLU A 146 17.30 -7.89 7.66
CA GLU A 146 16.03 -7.79 8.38
C GLU A 146 15.05 -6.89 7.61
N THR A 147 13.76 -7.15 7.82
CA THR A 147 12.69 -6.22 7.46
C THR A 147 12.34 -5.38 8.68
N PHE A 148 12.28 -4.07 8.50
CA PHE A 148 11.85 -3.12 9.51
C PHE A 148 10.44 -2.64 9.18
N THR A 149 9.57 -2.51 10.20
CA THR A 149 8.21 -1.96 10.08
C THR A 149 8.05 -0.61 10.80
N SER A 150 9.13 -0.14 11.43
CA SER A 150 9.22 1.11 12.16
C SER A 150 10.44 1.90 11.70
N GLY A 151 10.36 3.22 11.67
CA GLY A 151 11.46 4.08 11.20
C GLY A 151 11.66 4.03 9.68
N CYS A 152 10.66 3.55 8.95
CA CYS A 152 10.65 3.56 7.49
C CYS A 152 10.23 4.91 6.94
N PRO A 153 10.78 5.32 5.78
CA PRO A 153 10.38 6.55 5.13
C PRO A 153 8.91 6.48 4.69
N GLY A 154 8.13 7.50 5.03
CA GLY A 154 6.78 7.70 4.55
C GLY A 154 6.73 8.15 3.09
N TRP A 155 5.51 8.19 2.55
CA TRP A 155 5.22 8.44 1.12
C TRP A 155 5.98 9.62 0.50
N SER A 156 6.07 10.73 1.23
CA SER A 156 6.66 11.99 0.75
C SER A 156 8.09 12.23 1.26
N GLN A 157 8.66 11.35 2.07
CA GLN A 157 10.01 11.55 2.63
C GLN A 157 11.11 11.32 1.59
N CYS A 158 10.91 10.35 0.70
CA CYS A 158 11.77 10.13 -0.46
C CYS A 158 11.00 9.39 -1.56
N GLU A 159 11.39 9.63 -2.82
CA GLU A 159 10.68 9.12 -3.99
C GLU A 159 10.76 7.60 -4.11
N ASN A 160 11.97 7.05 -3.94
CA ASN A 160 12.28 5.63 -4.09
C ASN A 160 12.24 4.89 -2.75
N ASN A 161 11.20 5.12 -1.94
CA ASN A 161 10.99 4.30 -0.75
C ASN A 161 10.32 2.95 -1.10
N PRO A 162 10.61 1.86 -0.36
CA PRO A 162 10.12 0.52 -0.65
C PRO A 162 8.61 0.40 -0.85
N VAL A 163 7.81 1.08 -0.03
CA VAL A 163 6.35 1.00 -0.08
C VAL A 163 5.82 1.72 -1.32
N ARG A 164 6.23 2.97 -1.55
CA ARG A 164 5.83 3.75 -2.73
C ARG A 164 6.26 3.06 -4.03
N SER A 165 7.49 2.55 -4.06
CA SER A 165 8.02 1.82 -5.22
C SER A 165 7.26 0.53 -5.50
N PHE A 166 6.84 -0.20 -4.47
CA PHE A 166 5.97 -1.37 -4.63
C PHE A 166 4.62 -0.97 -5.23
N TRP A 167 3.92 0.00 -4.63
CA TRP A 167 2.60 0.43 -5.12
C TRP A 167 2.69 0.97 -6.54
N ASN A 168 3.73 1.73 -6.88
CA ASN A 168 3.99 2.17 -8.25
C ASN A 168 4.15 0.98 -9.22
N ARG A 169 4.96 -0.03 -8.86
CA ARG A 169 5.19 -1.19 -9.73
C ARG A 169 3.96 -2.07 -9.88
N ALA A 170 3.23 -2.27 -8.80
CA ALA A 170 2.06 -3.11 -8.76
C ALA A 170 0.86 -2.43 -9.45
N SER A 171 0.69 -1.11 -9.32
CA SER A 171 -0.24 -0.31 -10.14
C SER A 171 0.11 -0.38 -11.64
N ALA A 172 1.39 -0.33 -12.00
CA ALA A 172 1.81 -0.53 -13.38
C ALA A 172 1.42 -1.93 -13.90
N ALA A 173 1.64 -2.99 -13.11
CA ALA A 173 1.25 -4.35 -13.47
C ALA A 173 -0.28 -4.51 -13.59
N PHE A 174 -1.04 -3.87 -12.70
CA PHE A 174 -2.50 -3.90 -12.71
C PHE A 174 -3.05 -3.24 -13.97
N ALA A 175 -2.51 -2.08 -14.35
CA ALA A 175 -2.86 -1.40 -15.59
C ALA A 175 -2.43 -2.17 -16.85
N GLU A 176 -1.25 -2.80 -16.82
CA GLU A 176 -0.78 -3.67 -17.91
C GLU A 176 -1.71 -4.87 -18.12
N ALA A 177 -2.26 -5.45 -17.05
CA ALA A 177 -3.16 -6.59 -17.10
C ALA A 177 -4.58 -6.23 -17.59
N ALA A 178 -4.98 -4.97 -17.48
CA ALA A 178 -6.35 -4.54 -17.75
C ALA A 178 -6.82 -4.81 -19.20
N CYS A 179 -8.10 -5.15 -19.35
CA CYS A 179 -8.71 -5.44 -20.65
C CYS A 179 -10.21 -5.17 -20.68
N GLY A 180 -10.75 -4.92 -21.88
CA GLY A 180 -12.17 -4.61 -22.08
C GLY A 180 -12.52 -3.22 -21.58
N ASP A 181 -13.63 -3.09 -20.86
CA ASP A 181 -14.10 -1.81 -20.32
C ASP A 181 -13.60 -1.60 -18.88
N VAL A 182 -12.67 -0.66 -18.71
CA VAL A 182 -12.11 -0.34 -17.39
C VAL A 182 -12.81 0.88 -16.80
N THR A 183 -12.81 0.99 -15.48
CA THR A 183 -13.43 2.10 -14.77
C THR A 183 -12.41 2.83 -13.91
N VAL A 184 -12.52 4.15 -13.79
CA VAL A 184 -11.82 4.93 -12.76
C VAL A 184 -12.80 5.76 -11.95
N MET A 185 -12.75 5.63 -10.62
CA MET A 185 -13.51 6.51 -9.72
C MET A 185 -12.62 7.65 -9.24
N LEU A 186 -12.92 8.87 -9.65
CA LEU A 186 -12.22 10.09 -9.21
C LEU A 186 -13.08 10.87 -8.22
N ASN A 187 -12.44 11.62 -7.33
CA ASN A 187 -13.17 12.48 -6.41
C ASN A 187 -13.69 13.72 -7.18
N GLY A 188 -15.00 13.74 -7.43
CA GLY A 188 -15.70 14.84 -8.10
C GLY A 188 -16.06 16.00 -7.18
N SER A 189 -15.81 15.90 -5.87
CA SER A 189 -16.08 16.98 -4.90
C SER A 189 -14.87 17.87 -4.62
N ILE A 190 -13.82 17.77 -5.44
CA ILE A 190 -12.62 18.63 -5.36
C ILE A 190 -12.43 19.40 -6.68
N SER A 191 -11.69 20.50 -6.64
CA SER A 191 -11.45 21.37 -7.82
C SER A 191 -10.78 20.66 -8.99
N THR A 192 -9.94 19.67 -8.69
CA THR A 192 -9.06 18.99 -9.64
C THR A 192 -9.16 17.47 -9.42
N PRO A 193 -10.21 16.82 -9.97
CA PRO A 193 -10.44 15.38 -9.82
C PRO A 193 -9.29 14.52 -10.38
N PHE A 194 -8.72 14.92 -11.51
CA PHE A 194 -7.57 14.25 -12.12
C PHE A 194 -6.28 15.02 -11.84
N SER A 195 -5.20 14.30 -11.56
CA SER A 195 -3.86 14.88 -11.43
C SER A 195 -2.85 14.02 -12.19
N PRO A 196 -2.06 14.61 -13.11
CA PRO A 196 -0.95 13.91 -13.79
C PRO A 196 0.11 13.34 -12.84
N ALA A 197 0.17 13.84 -11.59
CA ALA A 197 1.11 13.39 -10.56
C ALA A 197 0.54 12.27 -9.67
N SER A 198 -0.75 11.94 -9.77
CA SER A 198 -1.34 10.79 -9.05
C SER A 198 -0.81 9.47 -9.61
N ILE A 199 -0.91 8.37 -8.87
CA ILE A 199 -0.53 7.04 -9.40
C ILE A 199 -1.33 6.72 -10.67
N PHE A 200 -2.63 7.01 -10.66
CA PHE A 200 -3.47 6.84 -11.85
C PHE A 200 -2.95 7.65 -13.05
N GLY A 201 -2.69 8.95 -12.87
CA GLY A 201 -2.26 9.83 -13.96
C GLY A 201 -0.80 9.62 -14.40
N SER A 202 0.10 9.30 -13.48
CA SER A 202 1.53 9.18 -13.76
C SER A 202 1.95 7.79 -14.24
N ILE A 203 1.21 6.74 -13.82
CA ILE A 203 1.58 5.33 -14.04
C ILE A 203 0.46 4.57 -14.76
N GLU A 204 -0.73 4.47 -14.16
CA GLU A 204 -1.74 3.48 -14.57
C GLU A 204 -2.30 3.80 -15.96
N ILE A 205 -2.78 5.03 -16.19
CA ILE A 205 -3.40 5.41 -17.47
C ILE A 205 -2.43 5.26 -18.65
N LYS A 206 -1.12 5.46 -18.42
CA LYS A 206 -0.07 5.34 -19.44
C LYS A 206 0.28 3.89 -19.78
N ARG A 207 -0.17 2.93 -18.98
CA ARG A 207 0.10 1.49 -19.11
C ARG A 207 -1.11 0.70 -19.62
N LEU A 208 -2.25 1.36 -19.81
CA LEU A 208 -3.38 0.79 -20.55
C LEU A 208 -2.93 0.51 -21.99
N ASN A 209 -3.11 -0.73 -22.44
CA ASN A 209 -2.71 -1.19 -23.77
C ASN A 209 -3.93 -1.43 -24.67
N TYR A 210 -3.67 -1.89 -25.89
CA TYR A 210 -4.69 -2.16 -26.93
C TYR A 210 -5.81 -3.15 -26.51
N ARG A 211 -5.63 -3.92 -25.42
CA ARG A 211 -6.67 -4.80 -24.88
C ARG A 211 -7.77 -4.03 -24.16
N VAL A 212 -7.53 -2.77 -23.77
CA VAL A 212 -8.54 -1.88 -23.20
C VAL A 212 -9.33 -1.24 -24.33
N ARG A 213 -10.65 -1.42 -24.29
CA ARG A 213 -11.59 -0.87 -25.27
C ARG A 213 -12.09 0.50 -24.85
N SER A 214 -12.40 0.66 -23.56
CA SER A 214 -12.95 1.91 -23.05
C SER A 214 -12.49 2.20 -21.62
N LEU A 215 -12.34 3.49 -21.31
CA LEU A 215 -12.16 4.02 -19.96
C LEU A 215 -13.42 4.78 -19.56
N ASN A 216 -14.10 4.29 -18.51
CA ASN A 216 -15.25 4.94 -17.91
C ASN A 216 -14.81 5.76 -16.68
N VAL A 217 -14.91 7.09 -16.76
CA VAL A 217 -14.59 7.99 -15.65
C VAL A 217 -15.84 8.29 -14.83
N ILE A 218 -15.83 7.90 -13.57
CA ILE A 218 -16.91 8.19 -12.62
C ILE A 218 -16.43 9.24 -11.63
N LEU A 219 -16.99 10.46 -11.73
CA LEU A 219 -16.76 11.52 -10.76
C LEU A 219 -17.70 11.33 -9.58
N VAL A 220 -17.17 10.89 -8.44
CA VAL A 220 -17.96 10.70 -7.22
C VAL A 220 -18.22 12.06 -6.56
N THR A 221 -19.48 12.47 -6.48
CA THR A 221 -19.88 13.77 -5.91
C THR A 221 -20.64 13.62 -4.58
N GLN A 222 -20.54 14.62 -3.71
CA GLN A 222 -21.36 14.72 -2.49
C GLN A 222 -22.63 15.50 -2.80
N ASN A 223 -23.83 14.93 -2.57
CA ASN A 223 -25.12 15.62 -2.67
C ASN A 223 -25.35 16.44 -3.95
N ASN A 224 -24.92 15.95 -5.12
CA ASN A 224 -24.92 16.66 -6.42
C ASN A 224 -24.06 17.95 -6.47
N THR A 225 -23.29 18.22 -5.43
CA THR A 225 -22.31 19.30 -5.37
C THR A 225 -20.94 18.75 -5.76
N GLY A 226 -20.30 19.41 -6.72
CA GLY A 226 -18.99 19.00 -7.22
C GLY A 226 -18.76 19.45 -8.66
N THR A 227 -17.66 19.01 -9.22
CA THR A 227 -17.30 19.19 -10.62
C THR A 227 -18.05 18.19 -11.49
N ASP A 228 -18.32 18.57 -12.74
CA ASP A 228 -18.88 17.69 -13.75
C ASP A 228 -17.80 17.25 -14.76
N CYS A 229 -18.24 16.55 -15.81
CA CYS A 229 -17.38 16.04 -16.87
C CYS A 229 -16.75 17.13 -17.77
N SER A 230 -17.08 18.40 -17.55
CA SER A 230 -16.45 19.54 -18.24
C SER A 230 -15.22 20.08 -17.49
N ASN A 231 -14.88 19.53 -16.32
CA ASN A 231 -13.74 19.98 -15.53
C ASN A 231 -12.43 19.93 -16.33
N ALA A 232 -11.66 21.03 -16.30
CA ALA A 232 -10.44 21.19 -17.08
C ALA A 232 -9.39 20.09 -16.84
N SER A 233 -9.31 19.51 -15.64
CA SER A 233 -8.35 18.43 -15.35
C SER A 233 -8.64 17.15 -16.13
N LEU A 234 -9.88 16.94 -16.62
CA LEU A 234 -10.21 15.81 -17.48
C LEU A 234 -9.68 15.98 -18.90
N LYS A 235 -9.35 17.20 -19.30
CA LYS A 235 -8.60 17.44 -20.55
C LYS A 235 -7.21 16.82 -20.46
N ASP A 236 -6.50 17.03 -19.36
CA ASP A 236 -5.18 16.42 -19.13
C ASP A 236 -5.26 14.89 -19.10
N LEU A 237 -6.36 14.32 -18.59
CA LEU A 237 -6.64 12.88 -18.64
C LEU A 237 -6.76 12.40 -20.08
N LEU A 238 -7.58 13.07 -20.89
CA LEU A 238 -7.76 12.74 -22.31
C LEU A 238 -6.45 12.84 -23.09
N ASP A 239 -5.64 13.86 -22.83
CA ASP A 239 -4.33 14.05 -23.47
C ASP A 239 -3.34 12.94 -23.09
N THR A 240 -3.56 12.25 -21.97
CA THR A 240 -2.74 11.10 -21.52
C THR A 240 -3.32 9.76 -21.98
N LEU A 241 -4.59 9.70 -22.38
CA LEU A 241 -5.28 8.46 -22.73
C LEU A 241 -4.75 7.90 -24.06
N GLY A 242 -4.40 6.60 -24.07
CA GLY A 242 -3.89 5.93 -25.25
C GLY A 242 -4.84 6.01 -26.45
N ALA A 243 -4.29 6.20 -27.64
CA ALA A 243 -5.07 6.22 -28.88
C ALA A 243 -5.89 4.93 -29.05
N GLY A 244 -7.14 5.07 -29.50
CA GLY A 244 -8.04 3.93 -29.72
C GLY A 244 -8.83 3.48 -28.49
N ILE A 245 -8.53 4.00 -27.30
CA ILE A 245 -9.35 3.76 -26.10
C ILE A 245 -10.53 4.75 -26.10
N SER A 246 -11.75 4.23 -26.08
CA SER A 246 -12.96 5.06 -25.98
C SER A 246 -13.05 5.70 -24.59
N TYR A 247 -13.56 6.92 -24.52
CA TYR A 247 -13.72 7.66 -23.27
C TYR A 247 -15.19 7.90 -22.97
N SER A 248 -15.59 7.68 -21.71
CA SER A 248 -16.86 8.15 -21.18
C SER A 248 -16.67 8.80 -19.81
N CYS A 249 -17.53 9.74 -19.46
CA CYS A 249 -17.53 10.35 -18.14
C CYS A 249 -18.96 10.54 -17.61
N ARG A 250 -19.14 10.28 -16.31
CA ARG A 250 -20.39 10.54 -15.58
C ARG A 250 -20.08 11.09 -14.20
N ALA A 251 -20.84 12.10 -13.77
CA ALA A 251 -20.87 12.54 -12.38
C ALA A 251 -21.96 11.79 -11.64
N VAL A 252 -21.61 11.12 -10.54
CA VAL A 252 -22.50 10.22 -9.81
C VAL A 252 -22.43 10.53 -8.31
N PRO A 253 -23.58 10.80 -7.66
CA PRO A 253 -23.59 11.01 -6.22
C PRO A 253 -23.13 9.79 -5.45
N GLU A 254 -22.31 9.99 -4.41
CA GLU A 254 -21.84 8.92 -3.54
C GLU A 254 -23.02 8.11 -2.96
N ALA A 255 -24.09 8.78 -2.57
CA ALA A 255 -25.31 8.15 -2.06
C ALA A 255 -25.95 7.17 -3.08
N GLN A 256 -25.89 7.48 -4.38
CA GLN A 256 -26.38 6.57 -5.42
C GLN A 256 -25.52 5.31 -5.51
N ILE A 257 -24.19 5.45 -5.45
CA ILE A 257 -23.25 4.32 -5.47
C ILE A 257 -23.46 3.44 -4.24
N GLN A 258 -23.65 4.04 -3.06
CA GLN A 258 -23.92 3.33 -1.80
C GLN A 258 -25.27 2.61 -1.81
N ALA A 259 -26.32 3.25 -2.34
CA ALA A 259 -27.63 2.62 -2.50
C ALA A 259 -27.56 1.43 -3.46
N CYS A 260 -26.85 1.59 -4.59
CA CYS A 260 -26.67 0.52 -5.58
C CYS A 260 -25.90 -0.67 -5.01
N SER A 261 -24.81 -0.43 -4.27
CA SER A 261 -24.00 -1.51 -3.67
C SER A 261 -24.76 -2.30 -2.61
N SER A 262 -25.82 -1.74 -2.03
CA SER A 262 -26.62 -2.38 -0.99
C SER A 262 -27.80 -3.18 -1.54
N ASP A 263 -28.08 -3.12 -2.85
CA ASP A 263 -29.08 -3.96 -3.53
C ASP A 263 -28.39 -5.11 -4.27
N PRO A 264 -28.36 -6.35 -3.74
CA PRO A 264 -27.70 -7.49 -4.36
C PRO A 264 -28.32 -7.89 -5.71
N LYS A 265 -29.60 -7.59 -5.95
CA LYS A 265 -30.32 -8.00 -7.17
C LYS A 265 -30.04 -7.09 -8.35
N ARG A 266 -29.57 -5.86 -8.10
CA ARG A 266 -29.23 -4.90 -9.14
C ARG A 266 -27.93 -5.33 -9.82
N THR A 267 -27.87 -5.28 -11.14
CA THR A 267 -26.60 -5.42 -11.88
C THR A 267 -25.72 -4.20 -11.61
N CYS A 268 -24.39 -4.32 -11.72
CA CYS A 268 -23.50 -3.20 -11.40
C CYS A 268 -23.41 -2.11 -12.47
N GLY A 269 -23.68 -2.43 -13.75
CA GLY A 269 -23.64 -1.45 -14.83
C GLY A 269 -24.49 -0.20 -14.57
N PRO A 270 -25.73 -0.32 -14.06
CA PRO A 270 -26.59 0.80 -13.66
C PRO A 270 -26.23 1.50 -12.34
N CYS A 271 -25.10 1.18 -11.70
CA CYS A 271 -24.67 1.91 -10.48
C CYS A 271 -24.09 3.29 -10.81
N TRP A 272 -23.71 3.51 -12.07
CA TRP A 272 -23.26 4.77 -12.62
C TRP A 272 -23.68 4.91 -14.08
#